data_AF-A0A4P8DP86-F1
#
_entry.id   AF-A0A4P8DP86-F1
#
_cell.length_a   1.000
_cell.length_b   1.000
_cell.length_c   1.000
_cell.angle_alpha   90.00
_cell.angle_beta   90.00
_cell.angle_gamma   90.00
#
_symmetry.space_group_name_H-M   'P 1'
#
loop_
_entity.id
_entity.type
_entity.pdbx_description
1 polymer ?
#
loop_
_entity_poly.entity_id
_entity_poly.type
_entity_poly.pdbx_seq_one_letter_code
_entity_poly.pdbx_strand_id
1 'polypeptide(L)' 'MPQLMPLMWIMSLMMNLFLMFMLVDMYFYMSDNLMNFSTSLEVNKVMMKW' A
#
# COMPACT_ATOMS: atom_id res chain seq x y z
N MET A 1 26.61 24.70 7.34
CA MET A 1 27.47 25.03 6.18
C MET A 1 26.71 24.77 4.89
N PRO A 2 26.84 25.60 3.84
CA PRO A 2 26.06 25.52 2.59
C PRO A 2 26.25 24.21 1.79
N GLN A 3 27.30 23.45 2.09
CA GLN A 3 27.60 22.14 1.50
C GLN A 3 26.55 21.05 1.81
N LEU A 4 25.71 21.25 2.82
CA LEU A 4 24.63 20.32 3.18
C LEU A 4 23.39 20.46 2.28
N MET A 5 23.24 21.57 1.54
CA MET A 5 22.05 21.81 0.71
C MET A 5 21.84 20.72 -0.36
N PRO A 6 22.85 20.30 -1.15
CA PRO A 6 22.68 19.21 -2.11
C PRO A 6 22.38 17.86 -1.43
N LEU A 7 22.97 17.61 -0.25
CA LEU A 7 22.77 16.37 0.49
C LEU A 7 21.34 16.27 1.04
N MET A 8 20.77 17.38 1.55
CA MET A 8 19.38 17.42 2.00
C MET A 8 18.39 17.15 0.86
N TRP A 9 18.68 17.60 -0.37
CA TRP A 9 17.81 17.34 -1.53
C TRP A 9 17.80 15.86 -1.91
N ILE A 10 18.97 15.22 -1.91
CA ILE A 10 19.07 13.78 -2.17
C ILE A 10 18.32 12.99 -1.10
N MET A 11 18.51 13.34 0.19
CA MET A 11 17.80 12.67 1.28
C MET A 11 16.29 12.88 1.19
N SER A 12 15.82 14.08 0.84
CA SER A 12 14.40 14.37 0.64
C SER A 12 13.80 13.57 -0.53
N LEU A 13 14.53 13.43 -1.63
CA LEU A 13 14.10 12.62 -2.77
C LEU A 13 13.99 11.14 -2.40
N MET A 14 14.98 10.61 -1.68
CA MET A 14 14.98 9.21 -1.25
C MET A 14 13.82 8.91 -0.29
N MET A 15 13.53 9.80 0.65
CA MET A 15 12.38 9.64 1.55
C MET A 15 11.04 9.71 0.81
N ASN A 16 10.91 10.59 -0.19
CA ASN A 16 9.70 10.65 -1.00
C ASN A 16 9.48 9.38 -1.83
N LEU A 17 10.53 8.83 -2.43
CA LEU A 17 10.44 7.55 -3.15
C LEU A 17 10.06 6.40 -2.22
N PHE A 18 10.66 6.35 -1.03
CA PHE A 18 10.34 5.35 -0.02
C PHE A 18 8.87 5.43 0.41
N LEU A 19 8.36 6.63 0.67
CA LEU A 19 6.95 6.84 1.01
C LEU A 19 6.01 6.42 -0.14
N MET A 20 6.36 6.71 -1.39
CA MET A 20 5.58 6.26 -2.54
C MET A 20 5.53 4.73 -2.62
N PHE A 21 6.64 4.02 -2.40
CA PHE A 21 6.63 2.56 -2.36
C PHE A 21 5.76 2.01 -1.23
N MET A 22 5.80 2.61 -0.04
CA MET A 22 4.92 2.21 1.08
C MET A 22 3.44 2.40 0.77
N LEU A 23 3.07 3.50 0.11
CA LEU A 23 1.68 3.74 -0.28
C LEU A 23 1.20 2.75 -1.34
N VAL A 24 2.06 2.41 -2.31
CA VAL A 24 1.76 1.39 -3.32
C VAL A 24 1.56 0.03 -2.66
N ASP A 25 2.45 -0.35 -1.74
CA ASP A 25 2.36 -1.62 -1.01
C ASP A 25 1.07 -1.71 -0.18
N MET A 26 0.74 -0.65 0.57
CA MET A 26 -0.51 -0.57 1.34
C MET A 26 -1.75 -0.65 0.44
N TYR A 27 -1.71 -0.06 -0.76
CA TYR A 27 -2.80 -0.13 -1.72
C TYR A 27 -3.04 -1.59 -2.18
N PHE A 28 -1.99 -2.31 -2.56
CA PHE A 28 -2.11 -3.71 -2.96
C PHE A 28 -2.57 -4.61 -1.80
N TYR A 29 -2.05 -4.38 -0.59
CA TYR A 29 -2.50 -5.10 0.59
C TYR A 29 -4.01 -4.90 0.86
N MET A 30 -4.50 -3.66 0.68
CA MET A 30 -5.92 -3.38 0.85
C MET A 30 -6.78 -3.98 -0.26
N SER A 31 -6.32 -3.98 -1.51
CA SER A 31 -7.07 -4.59 -2.62
C SER A 31 -7.25 -6.09 -2.45
N ASP A 32 -6.20 -6.78 -2.00
CA ASP A 32 -6.24 -8.23 -1.78
C ASP A 32 -7.18 -8.58 -0.62
N ASN A 33 -7.14 -7.78 0.46
CA ASN A 33 -8.07 -7.96 1.58
C ASN A 33 -9.53 -7.73 1.18
N LEU A 34 -9.83 -6.73 0.36
CA LEU A 34 -11.18 -6.47 -0.14
C LEU A 34 -11.68 -7.61 -1.02
N MET A 35 -10.82 -8.14 -1.91
CA MET A 35 -11.16 -9.27 -2.78
C MET A 35 -11.38 -10.58 -2.00
N ASN A 36 -10.58 -10.82 -0.96
CA ASN A 36 -10.77 -11.95 -0.05
C ASN A 36 -12.06 -11.82 0.78
N PHE A 37 -12.42 -10.60 1.18
CA PHE A 37 -13.68 -10.35 1.87
C PHE A 37 -14.90 -10.56 0.97
N SER A 38 -14.88 -10.08 -0.28
CA SER A 38 -15.99 -10.30 -1.22
C SER A 38 -16.19 -11.77 -1.56
N THR A 39 -15.11 -12.52 -1.79
CA THR A 39 -15.17 -13.95 -2.10
C THR A 39 -15.67 -14.76 -0.90
N SER A 40 -15.23 -14.45 0.32
CA SER A 40 -15.74 -15.12 1.54
C SER A 40 -17.23 -14.86 1.78
N LEU A 41 -17.72 -13.64 1.50
CA LEU A 41 -19.15 -13.33 1.56
C LEU A 41 -19.98 -14.10 0.54
N GLU A 42 -19.49 -14.26 -0.69
CA GLU A 42 -20.17 -15.04 -1.73
C GLU A 42 -20.24 -16.53 -1.39
N VAL A 43 -19.14 -17.12 -0.91
CA VAL A 43 -19.10 -18.52 -0.45
C VAL A 43 -20.06 -18.74 0.72
N ASN A 44 -20.10 -17.82 1.68
CA ASN A 44 -21.00 -17.93 2.83
C ASN A 44 -22.48 -17.81 2.41
N LYS A 45 -22.81 -16.92 1.46
CA LYS A 45 -24.16 -16.86 0.87
C LYS A 45 -24.56 -18.13 0.13
N VAL A 46 -23.61 -18.80 -0.53
CA VAL A 46 -23.86 -20.09 -1.18
C VAL A 46 -24.11 -21.17 -0.12
N MET A 47 -23.30 -21.23 0.94
CA MET A 47 -23.49 -22.20 2.04
C MET A 47 -24.83 -22.06 2.77
N MET A 48 -25.34 -20.84 2.97
CA MET A 48 -26.65 -20.64 3.64
C MET A 48 -27.87 -20.92 2.74
N LYS A 49 -27.67 -21.12 1.43
CA LYS A 49 -28.77 -21.43 0.48
C LYS A 49 -28.99 -22.93 0.27
N TRP A 50 -28.15 -23.79 0.84
CA TRP A 50 -28.30 -25.25 0.86
C TRP A 50 -28.80 -25.70 2.23
#